data_AF-A0A969WSN2-F1
#
_entry.id   AF-A0A969WSN2-F1
#
_cell.length_a   1.000
_cell.length_b   1.000
_cell.length_c   1.000
_cell.angle_alpha   90.00
_cell.angle_beta   90.00
_cell.angle_gamma   90.00
#
_symmetry.space_group_name_H-M   'P 1'
#
loop_
_entity.id
_entity.type
_entity.pdbx_description
1 polymer ?
#
loop_
_entity_poly.entity_id
_entity_poly.type
_entity_poly.pdbx_seq_one_letter_code
_entity_poly.pdbx_strand_id
1 'polypeptide(L)'
;MTPFLYRIAQTFYSQYGENLYQHTFVFPNRRAGLFFQKYLAEISGKPLFSPQVITINELIEQLSSYQQVDKIELLVMLYDLFITISKSDESFDDFVYWGEMLLSDFDDVDKYMIDAEQLFTNVTDLKSIDDHATYLTEDQINAIRQFWTNFMPYESSDTKKKFMETWEVLFPLYTQFRELLHN
;
A
#
# COMPACT_ATOMS: atom_id res chain seq x y z
N MET A 1 -22.80 -18.02 -23.80
CA MET A 1 -22.71 -17.90 -22.32
C MET A 1 -23.00 -16.45 -21.95
N THR A 2 -23.98 -16.19 -21.09
CA THR A 2 -24.30 -14.81 -20.65
C THR A 2 -23.22 -14.28 -19.71
N PRO A 3 -22.55 -13.14 -20.02
CA PRO A 3 -21.51 -12.56 -19.19
C PRO A 3 -21.98 -12.26 -17.76
N PHE A 4 -21.07 -12.33 -16.78
CA PHE A 4 -21.40 -12.06 -15.37
C PHE A 4 -22.02 -10.67 -15.19
N LEU A 5 -21.37 -9.61 -15.69
CA LEU A 5 -21.84 -8.23 -15.56
C LEU A 5 -23.20 -8.00 -16.23
N TYR A 6 -23.51 -8.74 -17.30
CA TYR A 6 -24.83 -8.70 -17.93
C TYR A 6 -25.90 -9.26 -16.98
N ARG A 7 -25.63 -10.39 -16.30
CA ARG A 7 -26.56 -10.97 -15.32
C ARG A 7 -26.78 -10.03 -14.13
N ILE A 8 -25.74 -9.34 -13.67
CA ILE A 8 -25.86 -8.32 -12.62
C ILE A 8 -26.74 -7.17 -13.10
N ALA A 9 -26.45 -6.58 -14.27
CA ALA A 9 -27.29 -5.52 -14.84
C ALA A 9 -28.76 -5.95 -14.98
N GLN A 10 -29.00 -7.17 -15.46
CA GLN A 10 -30.36 -7.72 -15.61
C GLN A 10 -31.08 -7.88 -14.28
N THR A 11 -30.39 -8.42 -13.27
CA THR A 11 -30.97 -8.66 -11.94
C THR A 11 -31.38 -7.35 -11.29
N PHE A 12 -30.48 -6.37 -11.25
CA PHE A 12 -30.73 -5.08 -10.62
C PHE A 12 -31.74 -4.23 -11.41
N TYR A 13 -31.70 -4.26 -12.74
CA TYR A 13 -32.72 -3.56 -13.53
C TYR A 13 -34.11 -4.18 -13.34
N SER A 14 -34.22 -5.52 -13.25
CA SER A 14 -35.50 -6.19 -13.00
C SER A 14 -36.08 -5.86 -11.63
N GLN A 15 -35.23 -5.61 -10.63
CA GLN A 15 -35.64 -5.30 -9.26
C GLN A 15 -35.97 -3.82 -9.05
N TYR A 16 -35.18 -2.90 -9.60
CA TYR A 16 -35.27 -1.46 -9.29
C TYR A 16 -35.75 -0.61 -10.45
N GLY A 17 -35.69 -1.11 -11.69
CA GLY A 17 -36.14 -0.42 -12.90
C GLY A 17 -35.53 0.98 -13.02
N GLU A 18 -36.39 1.99 -13.11
CA GLU A 18 -35.99 3.39 -13.23
C GLU A 18 -35.38 3.96 -11.95
N ASN A 19 -35.59 3.36 -10.78
CA ASN A 19 -35.02 3.83 -9.50
C ASN A 19 -33.56 3.41 -9.31
N LEU A 20 -32.94 2.80 -10.32
CA LEU A 20 -31.56 2.34 -10.23
C LEU A 20 -30.57 3.49 -10.00
N TYR A 21 -30.90 4.72 -10.41
CA TYR A 21 -30.06 5.91 -10.18
C TYR A 21 -29.82 6.21 -8.69
N GLN A 22 -30.64 5.68 -7.78
CA GLN A 22 -30.50 5.82 -6.33
C GLN A 22 -29.43 4.90 -5.74
N HIS A 23 -28.81 4.05 -6.56
CA HIS A 23 -27.81 3.08 -6.14
C HIS A 23 -26.43 3.44 -6.68
N THR A 24 -25.41 3.09 -5.91
CA THR A 24 -24.01 3.18 -6.30
C THR A 24 -23.42 1.79 -6.50
N PHE A 25 -22.87 1.53 -7.67
CA PHE A 25 -22.17 0.28 -7.98
C PHE A 25 -20.67 0.50 -7.91
N VAL A 26 -20.01 -0.31 -7.08
CA VAL A 26 -18.57 -0.24 -6.84
C VAL A 26 -17.89 -1.42 -7.53
N PHE A 27 -16.93 -1.14 -8.40
CA PHE A 27 -16.21 -2.15 -9.17
C PHE A 27 -14.70 -2.11 -8.92
N PRO A 28 -13.98 -3.22 -9.14
CA PRO A 28 -12.52 -3.26 -8.96
C PRO A 28 -11.76 -2.40 -9.99
N ASN A 29 -12.36 -2.07 -11.13
CA ASN A 29 -11.76 -1.18 -12.12
C ASN A 29 -12.82 -0.51 -13.00
N ARG A 30 -12.41 0.56 -13.69
CA ARG A 30 -13.27 1.33 -14.61
C ARG A 30 -13.83 0.50 -15.76
N ARG A 31 -13.08 -0.49 -16.26
CA ARG A 31 -13.52 -1.33 -17.39
C ARG A 31 -14.77 -2.14 -17.02
N ALA A 32 -14.81 -2.75 -15.83
CA ALA A 32 -15.98 -3.47 -15.36
C ALA A 32 -17.22 -2.56 -15.26
N GLY A 33 -17.05 -1.35 -14.74
CA GLY A 33 -18.13 -0.34 -14.69
C GLY A 33 -18.67 0.02 -16.08
N LEU A 34 -17.78 0.25 -17.06
CA LEU A 34 -18.17 0.54 -18.45
C LEU A 34 -18.96 -0.61 -19.08
N PHE A 35 -18.54 -1.86 -18.88
CA PHE A 35 -19.29 -3.02 -19.37
C PHE A 35 -20.66 -3.15 -18.69
N PHE A 36 -20.74 -2.92 -17.38
CA PHE A 36 -22.00 -2.90 -16.66
C PHE A 36 -22.97 -1.85 -17.21
N GLN A 37 -22.51 -0.60 -17.40
CA GLN A 37 -23.31 0.47 -17.98
C GLN A 37 -23.77 0.16 -19.40
N LYS A 38 -22.89 -0.43 -20.23
CA LYS A 38 -23.24 -0.90 -21.57
C LYS A 38 -24.38 -1.92 -21.52
N TYR A 39 -24.27 -2.95 -20.68
CA TYR A 39 -25.30 -3.98 -20.57
C TYR A 39 -26.61 -3.43 -20.00
N LEU A 40 -26.53 -2.49 -19.05
CA LEU A 40 -27.71 -1.81 -18.51
C LEU A 40 -28.46 -1.03 -19.60
N ALA A 41 -27.73 -0.31 -20.47
CA ALA A 41 -28.31 0.39 -21.60
C ALA A 41 -28.99 -0.60 -22.58
N GLU A 42 -28.32 -1.71 -22.92
CA GLU A 42 -28.88 -2.77 -23.78
C GLU A 42 -30.16 -3.39 -23.21
N ILE A 43 -30.22 -3.63 -21.90
CA ILE A 43 -31.36 -4.26 -21.21
C ILE A 43 -32.54 -3.29 -21.06
N SER A 44 -32.26 -2.01 -20.83
CA SER A 44 -33.31 -1.02 -20.54
C SER A 44 -34.25 -0.76 -21.71
N GLY A 45 -33.74 -0.82 -22.95
CA GLY A 45 -34.50 -0.56 -24.17
C GLY A 45 -35.02 0.87 -24.32
N LYS A 46 -34.73 1.76 -23.37
CA LYS A 46 -35.14 3.17 -23.33
C LYS A 46 -34.09 4.00 -22.58
N PRO A 47 -34.06 5.33 -22.76
CA PRO A 47 -33.21 6.19 -21.94
C PRO A 47 -33.48 5.97 -20.44
N LEU A 48 -32.41 5.82 -19.65
CA LEU A 48 -32.47 5.71 -18.20
C LEU A 48 -31.47 6.66 -17.54
N PHE A 49 -31.73 7.06 -16.29
CA PHE A 49 -30.71 7.68 -15.46
C PHE A 49 -29.74 6.61 -14.95
N SER A 50 -28.46 6.73 -15.32
CA SER A 50 -27.44 5.77 -14.88
C SER A 50 -27.27 5.84 -13.36
N PRO A 51 -27.13 4.69 -12.66
CA PRO A 51 -26.57 4.68 -11.32
C PRO A 51 -25.17 5.30 -11.31
N GLN A 52 -24.74 5.72 -10.13
CA GLN A 52 -23.33 6.06 -9.92
C GLN A 52 -22.51 4.77 -10.06
N VAL A 53 -21.47 4.81 -10.88
CA VAL A 53 -20.57 3.68 -11.11
C VAL A 53 -19.15 4.15 -10.83
N ILE A 54 -18.57 3.64 -9.75
CA ILE A 54 -17.27 4.06 -9.23
C ILE A 54 -16.35 2.87 -9.00
N THR A 55 -15.05 3.15 -8.87
CA THR A 55 -14.07 2.18 -8.41
C THR A 55 -14.00 2.11 -6.89
N ILE A 56 -13.34 1.06 -6.36
CA ILE A 56 -13.01 0.99 -4.93
C ILE A 56 -12.18 2.21 -4.51
N ASN A 57 -11.18 2.60 -5.31
CA ASN A 57 -10.34 3.77 -5.02
C ASN A 57 -11.18 5.06 -4.93
N GLU A 58 -12.06 5.30 -5.89
CA GLU A 58 -12.97 6.46 -5.86
C GLU A 58 -13.92 6.45 -4.67
N LEU A 59 -14.40 5.28 -4.25
CA LEU A 59 -15.21 5.17 -3.04
C LEU A 59 -14.41 5.62 -1.81
N ILE A 60 -13.17 5.14 -1.68
CA ILE A 60 -12.30 5.51 -0.56
C ILE A 60 -11.97 7.01 -0.61
N GLU A 61 -11.64 7.56 -1.78
CA GLU A 61 -11.43 9.01 -1.96
C GLU A 61 -12.65 9.84 -1.55
N GLN A 62 -13.87 9.39 -1.89
CA GLN A 62 -15.11 10.10 -1.52
C GLN A 62 -15.42 10.06 -0.02
N LEU A 63 -14.98 8.99 0.66
CA LEU A 63 -15.19 8.81 2.10
C LEU A 63 -14.04 9.37 2.95
N SER A 64 -12.91 9.66 2.32
CA SER A 64 -11.71 10.18 2.96
C SER A 64 -11.70 11.71 2.95
N SER A 65 -11.09 12.32 3.97
CA SER A 65 -10.73 13.74 3.96
C SER A 65 -9.37 14.00 3.28
N TYR A 66 -8.63 12.95 2.96
CA TYR A 66 -7.29 13.04 2.36
C TYR A 66 -7.37 13.09 0.83
N GLN A 67 -6.38 13.72 0.22
CA GLN A 67 -6.21 13.77 -1.23
C GLN A 67 -5.00 12.92 -1.64
N GLN A 68 -5.07 12.33 -2.82
CA GLN A 68 -3.95 11.59 -3.37
C GLN A 68 -2.83 12.55 -3.78
N VAL A 69 -1.64 12.33 -3.23
CA VAL A 69 -0.42 13.08 -3.56
C VAL A 69 0.25 12.48 -4.80
N ASP A 70 0.88 13.32 -5.62
CA ASP A 70 1.64 12.87 -6.79
C ASP A 70 2.88 12.04 -6.39
N LYS A 71 3.23 11.03 -7.20
CA LYS A 71 4.37 10.13 -6.90
C LYS A 71 5.70 10.88 -6.81
N ILE A 72 5.93 11.88 -7.67
CA ILE A 72 7.18 12.65 -7.66
C ILE A 72 7.25 13.50 -6.39
N GLU A 73 6.13 14.10 -6.00
CA GLU A 73 6.03 14.85 -4.75
C GLU A 73 6.30 13.97 -3.53
N LEU A 74 5.72 12.76 -3.47
CA LEU A 74 6.03 11.77 -2.43
C LEU A 74 7.53 11.42 -2.38
N LEU A 75 8.16 11.22 -3.54
CA LEU A 75 9.59 10.90 -3.63
C LEU A 75 10.47 12.04 -3.11
N VAL A 76 10.15 13.29 -3.47
CA VAL A 76 10.91 14.47 -3.00
C VAL A 76 10.75 14.63 -1.49
N MET A 77 9.52 14.54 -0.97
CA MET A 77 9.26 14.61 0.47
C MET A 77 9.99 13.50 1.24
N LEU A 78 9.98 12.28 0.72
CA LEU A 78 10.69 11.15 1.32
C LEU A 78 12.21 11.37 1.31
N TYR A 79 12.76 11.88 0.20
CA TYR A 79 14.19 12.19 0.09
C TYR A 79 14.64 13.25 1.10
N ASP A 80 13.88 14.34 1.25
CA ASP A 80 14.21 15.40 2.20
C ASP A 80 14.29 14.88 3.65
N LEU A 81 13.35 14.00 4.02
CA LEU A 81 13.38 13.30 5.31
C LEU A 81 14.55 12.31 5.39
N PHE A 82 14.80 11.54 4.34
CA PHE A 82 15.87 10.57 4.30
C PHE A 82 17.24 11.21 4.55
N ILE A 83 17.58 12.30 3.84
CA ILE A 83 18.85 13.02 4.03
C ILE A 83 18.91 13.62 5.45
N THR A 84 17.80 14.13 5.95
CA THR A 84 17.72 14.71 7.30
C THR A 84 17.99 13.66 8.39
N ILE A 85 17.46 12.45 8.25
CA ILE A 85 17.58 11.38 9.25
C ILE A 85 18.90 10.64 9.11
N SER A 86 19.25 10.20 7.89
CA SER A 86 20.45 9.40 7.62
C SER A 86 21.75 10.19 7.64
N LYS A 87 21.68 11.52 7.46
CA LYS A 87 22.86 12.38 7.22
C LYS A 87 23.68 11.94 5.99
N SER A 88 23.06 11.22 5.06
CA SER A 88 23.65 10.84 3.79
C SER A 88 23.94 12.06 2.92
N ASP A 89 24.98 11.97 2.08
CA ASP A 89 25.31 12.91 1.01
C ASP A 89 24.84 12.44 -0.37
N GLU A 90 24.02 11.39 -0.40
CA GLU A 90 23.42 10.82 -1.61
C GLU A 90 22.55 11.86 -2.34
N SER A 91 22.63 11.85 -3.68
CA SER A 91 21.85 12.75 -4.52
C SER A 91 20.42 12.24 -4.72
N PHE A 92 19.49 13.14 -5.07
CA PHE A 92 18.12 12.73 -5.41
C PHE A 92 18.08 11.76 -6.61
N ASP A 93 18.95 11.96 -7.60
CA ASP A 93 19.02 11.11 -8.80
C ASP A 93 19.44 9.67 -8.46
N ASP A 94 20.31 9.49 -7.47
CA ASP A 94 20.70 8.17 -6.97
C ASP A 94 19.60 7.57 -6.07
N PHE A 95 19.01 8.42 -5.22
CA PHE A 95 17.96 8.03 -4.28
C PHE A 95 16.70 7.50 -4.97
N VAL A 96 16.28 8.15 -6.08
CA VAL A 96 14.97 7.90 -6.69
C VAL A 96 14.72 6.42 -7.01
N TYR A 97 15.77 5.67 -7.38
CA TYR A 97 15.68 4.26 -7.75
C TYR A 97 15.20 3.37 -6.59
N TRP A 98 15.71 3.60 -5.39
CA TRP A 98 15.37 2.80 -4.22
C TRP A 98 14.33 3.50 -3.34
N GLY A 99 14.19 4.82 -3.43
CA GLY A 99 13.06 5.57 -2.87
C GLY A 99 11.72 5.12 -3.42
N GLU A 100 11.64 4.73 -4.70
CA GLU A 100 10.43 4.10 -5.24
C GLU A 100 10.10 2.76 -4.58
N MET A 101 11.13 1.97 -4.26
CA MET A 101 10.97 0.70 -3.55
C MET A 101 10.49 0.96 -2.11
N LEU A 102 11.11 1.92 -1.41
CA LEU A 102 10.68 2.33 -0.07
C LEU A 102 9.21 2.79 -0.03
N LEU A 103 8.78 3.62 -0.99
CA LEU A 103 7.39 4.06 -1.05
C LEU A 103 6.44 2.86 -1.24
N SER A 104 6.81 1.88 -2.07
CA SER A 104 6.02 0.66 -2.24
C SER A 104 5.98 -0.17 -0.96
N ASP A 105 7.11 -0.30 -0.27
CA ASP A 105 7.19 -1.05 0.97
C ASP A 105 6.35 -0.39 2.08
N PHE A 106 6.39 0.94 2.18
CA PHE A 106 5.58 1.70 3.13
C PHE A 106 4.08 1.59 2.81
N ASP A 107 3.70 1.68 1.54
CA ASP A 107 2.32 1.49 1.08
C ASP A 107 1.81 0.06 1.40
N ASP A 108 2.67 -0.96 1.29
CA ASP A 108 2.33 -2.32 1.70
C ASP A 108 2.17 -2.44 3.22
N VAL A 109 3.05 -1.85 4.01
CA VAL A 109 2.92 -1.77 5.48
C VAL A 109 1.55 -1.22 5.88
N ASP A 110 1.14 -0.11 5.25
CA ASP A 110 -0.15 0.53 5.51
C ASP A 110 -1.34 -0.32 5.05
N LYS A 111 -1.30 -0.86 3.83
CA LYS A 111 -2.38 -1.70 3.28
C LYS A 111 -2.65 -2.95 4.11
N TYR A 112 -1.59 -3.58 4.61
CA TYR A 112 -1.70 -4.80 5.41
C TYR A 112 -1.85 -4.51 6.90
N MET A 113 -1.86 -3.23 7.31
CA MET A 113 -1.95 -2.80 8.71
C MET A 113 -0.87 -3.46 9.58
N ILE A 114 0.35 -3.54 9.04
CA ILE A 114 1.48 -4.16 9.73
C ILE A 114 1.94 -3.24 10.86
N ASP A 115 2.36 -3.85 11.97
CA ASP A 115 3.08 -3.14 13.02
C ASP A 115 4.47 -2.73 12.48
N ALA A 116 4.58 -1.47 12.06
CA ALA A 116 5.79 -0.91 11.47
C ALA A 116 6.95 -0.86 12.46
N GLU A 117 6.67 -0.67 13.76
CA GLU A 117 7.71 -0.71 14.79
C GLU A 117 8.28 -2.12 14.85
N GLN A 118 7.43 -3.14 14.92
CA GLN A 118 7.89 -4.52 14.92
C GLN A 118 8.62 -4.93 13.62
N LEU A 119 8.15 -4.45 12.45
CA LEU A 119 8.74 -4.80 11.15
C LEU A 119 10.12 -4.18 10.96
N PHE A 120 10.26 -2.88 11.28
CA PHE A 120 11.49 -2.13 11.07
C PHE A 120 12.41 -2.13 12.30
N THR A 121 11.96 -2.67 13.44
CA THR A 121 12.84 -2.93 14.58
C THR A 121 13.99 -3.79 14.11
N ASN A 122 15.19 -3.30 14.39
CA ASN A 122 16.41 -3.90 13.93
C ASN A 122 16.57 -5.31 14.51
N VAL A 123 16.44 -6.32 13.65
CA VAL A 123 16.53 -7.75 14.01
C VAL A 123 17.94 -8.13 14.49
N THR A 124 18.93 -7.26 14.33
CA THR A 124 20.26 -7.48 14.91
C THR A 124 20.33 -7.32 16.41
N ASP A 125 19.38 -6.59 17.03
CA ASP A 125 19.24 -6.61 18.48
C ASP A 125 18.45 -7.86 18.84
N LEU A 126 19.11 -9.03 18.84
CA LEU A 126 18.50 -10.35 19.09
C LEU A 126 17.62 -10.40 20.35
N LYS A 127 17.81 -9.47 21.29
CA LYS A 127 16.99 -9.30 22.50
C LYS A 127 15.60 -8.72 22.21
N SER A 128 15.47 -7.82 21.23
CA SER A 128 14.17 -7.21 20.89
C SER A 128 13.21 -8.22 20.27
N ILE A 129 13.72 -9.21 19.54
CA ILE A 129 12.90 -10.31 18.98
C ILE A 129 12.23 -11.09 20.12
N ASP A 130 12.97 -11.41 21.19
CA ASP A 130 12.46 -12.22 22.30
C ASP A 130 11.35 -11.49 23.08
N ASP A 131 11.44 -10.16 23.20
CA ASP A 131 10.47 -9.36 23.95
C ASP A 131 9.14 -9.15 23.19
N HIS A 132 9.15 -9.24 21.84
CA HIS A 132 7.98 -8.92 20.99
C HIS A 132 7.42 -10.11 20.17
N ALA A 133 8.09 -11.28 20.14
CA ALA A 133 7.72 -12.42 19.29
C ALA A 133 6.73 -13.43 19.89
N THR A 134 5.77 -13.00 20.72
CA THR A 134 4.77 -13.91 21.34
C THR A 134 3.88 -14.69 20.33
N TYR A 135 3.90 -14.30 19.06
CA TYR A 135 3.15 -14.91 17.96
C TYR A 135 3.95 -15.93 17.15
N LEU A 136 5.26 -16.06 17.39
CA LEU A 136 6.15 -17.00 16.70
C LEU A 136 6.41 -18.24 17.55
N THR A 137 6.55 -19.39 16.90
CA THR A 137 7.02 -20.61 17.57
C THR A 137 8.54 -20.54 17.80
N GLU A 138 9.05 -21.32 18.76
CA GLU A 138 10.50 -21.39 18.99
C GLU A 138 11.28 -21.82 17.73
N ASP A 139 10.70 -22.72 16.91
CA ASP A 139 11.30 -23.14 15.66
C ASP A 139 11.40 -21.99 14.64
N GLN A 140 10.36 -21.14 14.56
CA GLN A 140 10.37 -19.95 13.70
C GLN A 140 11.39 -18.92 14.18
N ILE A 141 11.44 -18.67 15.50
CA ILE A 141 12.43 -17.77 16.10
C ILE A 141 13.83 -18.30 15.81
N ASN A 142 14.09 -19.60 15.99
CA ASN A 142 15.37 -20.21 15.70
C ASN A 142 15.73 -20.16 14.21
N ALA A 143 14.77 -20.33 13.30
CA ALA A 143 14.98 -20.19 11.86
C ALA A 143 15.35 -18.76 11.48
N ILE A 144 14.67 -17.75 12.05
CA ILE A 144 14.99 -16.32 11.86
C ILE A 144 16.40 -16.03 12.40
N ARG A 145 16.72 -16.50 13.60
CA ARG A 145 18.06 -16.35 14.20
C ARG A 145 19.14 -16.96 13.31
N GLN A 146 18.93 -18.19 12.82
CA GLN A 146 19.87 -18.86 11.92
C GLN A 146 20.00 -18.11 10.59
N PHE A 147 18.89 -17.63 10.02
CA PHE A 147 18.91 -16.81 8.81
C PHE A 147 19.81 -15.59 9.02
N TRP A 148 19.57 -14.77 10.04
CA TRP A 148 20.37 -13.57 10.29
C TRP A 148 21.81 -13.88 10.67
N THR A 149 22.06 -14.95 11.43
CA THR A 149 23.43 -15.40 11.76
C THR A 149 24.22 -15.81 10.51
N ASN A 150 23.57 -16.46 9.54
CA ASN A 150 24.19 -16.91 8.30
C ASN A 150 24.25 -15.82 7.23
N PHE A 151 23.23 -14.95 7.18
CA PHE A 151 23.13 -13.80 6.29
C PHE A 151 24.11 -12.69 6.69
N MET A 152 24.47 -12.62 7.98
CA MET A 152 25.50 -11.72 8.52
C MET A 152 26.79 -12.49 8.86
N PRO A 153 27.61 -12.92 7.87
CA PRO A 153 28.90 -13.52 8.16
C PRO A 153 29.82 -12.55 8.92
N TYR A 154 30.74 -13.11 9.72
CA TYR A 154 31.59 -12.43 10.70
C TYR A 154 32.55 -11.35 10.14
N GLU A 155 32.61 -11.09 8.83
CA GLU A 155 33.52 -10.11 8.26
C GLU A 155 32.89 -8.71 8.19
N SER A 156 33.49 -7.80 8.95
CA SER A 156 33.28 -6.36 8.95
C SER A 156 33.69 -5.73 7.62
N SER A 157 32.80 -5.71 6.64
CA SER A 157 32.94 -4.87 5.45
C SER A 157 32.20 -3.56 5.65
N ASP A 158 32.70 -2.46 5.09
CA ASP A 158 32.00 -1.16 5.09
C ASP A 158 30.55 -1.27 4.54
N THR A 159 30.30 -2.27 3.69
CA THR A 159 28.97 -2.63 3.19
C THR A 159 28.01 -3.05 4.31
N LYS A 160 28.48 -3.78 5.32
CA LYS A 160 27.67 -4.16 6.50
C LYS A 160 27.29 -2.92 7.29
N LYS A 161 28.24 -2.02 7.51
CA LYS A 161 28.00 -0.80 8.29
C LYS A 161 26.98 0.09 7.59
N LYS A 162 27.13 0.29 6.28
CA LYS A 162 26.16 1.02 5.46
C LYS A 162 24.78 0.37 5.45
N PHE A 163 24.70 -0.96 5.32
CA PHE A 163 23.41 -1.67 5.37
C PHE A 163 22.69 -1.47 6.70
N MET A 164 23.42 -1.58 7.81
CA MET A 164 22.89 -1.34 9.16
C MET A 164 22.46 0.11 9.35
N GLU A 165 23.28 1.06 8.93
CA GLU A 165 22.98 2.51 8.97
C GLU A 165 21.71 2.82 8.14
N THR A 166 21.50 2.18 7.00
CA THR A 166 20.26 2.32 6.21
C THR A 166 19.05 1.70 6.92
N TRP A 167 19.19 0.51 7.50
CA TRP A 167 18.09 -0.18 8.19
C TRP A 167 17.62 0.54 9.46
N GLU A 168 18.54 1.12 10.23
CA GLU A 168 18.22 1.90 11.43
C GLU A 168 17.40 3.16 11.12
N VAL A 169 17.49 3.66 9.88
CA VAL A 169 16.76 4.85 9.42
C VAL A 169 15.31 4.52 9.03
N LEU A 170 14.98 3.25 8.72
CA LEU A 170 13.68 2.90 8.15
C LEU A 170 12.49 3.20 9.07
N PHE A 171 12.55 2.81 10.35
CA PHE A 171 11.45 3.06 11.28
C PHE A 171 11.22 4.56 11.54
N PRO A 172 12.27 5.36 11.87
CA PRO A 172 12.12 6.81 11.99
C PRO A 172 11.66 7.49 10.69
N LEU A 173 12.11 7.01 9.53
CA LEU A 173 11.73 7.54 8.22
C LEU A 173 10.25 7.28 7.93
N TYR A 174 9.79 6.04 8.10
CA TYR A 174 8.38 5.67 7.95
C TYR A 174 7.48 6.53 8.84
N THR A 175 7.81 6.63 10.13
CA THR A 175 7.00 7.35 11.11
C THR A 175 6.91 8.84 10.79
N GLN A 176 8.04 9.50 10.51
CA GLN A 176 8.06 10.92 10.17
C GLN A 176 7.42 11.21 8.81
N PHE A 177 7.58 10.31 7.83
CA PHE A 177 6.94 10.45 6.54
C PHE A 177 5.42 10.38 6.66
N ARG A 178 4.92 9.43 7.45
CA ARG A 178 3.48 9.32 7.74
C ARG A 178 2.94 10.55 8.47
N GLU A 179 3.66 11.07 9.47
CA GLU A 179 3.31 12.32 10.14
C GLU A 179 3.25 13.50 9.17
N LEU A 180 4.23 13.61 8.26
CA LEU A 180 4.27 14.66 7.24
C LEU A 180 3.04 14.60 6.32
N LEU A 181 2.60 13.41 5.91
CA LEU A 181 1.43 13.23 5.05
C LEU A 181 0.08 13.51 5.73
N HIS A 182 0.05 13.52 7.06
CA HIS A 182 -1.17 13.78 7.84
C HIS A 182 -1.31 15.26 8.27
N ASN A 183 -0.28 16.09 8.06
CA ASN A 183 -0.28 17.52 8.36
C ASN A 183 -0.67 18.36 7.14
#